data_AF-A0A955YDK6-F1
#
_entry.id   AF-A0A955YDK6-F1
#
_cell.length_a   1.000
_cell.length_b   1.000
_cell.length_c   1.000
_cell.angle_alpha   90.00
_cell.angle_beta   90.00
_cell.angle_gamma   90.00
#
_symmetry.space_group_name_H-M   'P 1'
#
loop_
_entity.id
_entity.type
_entity.pdbx_description
1 polymer ?
#
loop_
_entity_poly.entity_id
_entity_poly.type
_entity_poly.pdbx_seq_one_letter_code
_entity_poly.pdbx_strand_id
1 'polypeptide(L)'
;MRALLPLTVLLTACASPIAELEDGEWLPGGDTTNTLLLGSNAFLRPAANLSPEHEGAFYGGNSFFNDAWVEAPASTQNRDGLGPLFNARSCSGCHFRDGRAAPPEDGRGPMVGLLFRLGAQDGTPDPVYGGQLQDIGLPDVPAEGTPVITTTLVPGTYRDGTPWELALPTYTFEDLAYGPMDAATLVSPRVAPQMIGLGLLEMIAEADIVAGAD
;
A
#
# COMPACT_ATOMS: atom_id res chain seq x y z
N MET A 1 -45.25 60.11 3.51
CA MET A 1 -44.15 59.56 2.69
C MET A 1 -43.30 58.66 3.58
N ARG A 2 -43.42 57.33 3.45
CA ARG A 2 -42.56 56.36 4.14
C ARG A 2 -41.42 56.02 3.17
N ALA A 3 -40.20 56.39 3.51
CA ALA A 3 -39.02 56.06 2.72
C ALA A 3 -38.66 54.58 2.95
N LEU A 4 -38.70 53.78 1.89
CA LEU A 4 -38.16 52.43 1.84
C LEU A 4 -36.64 52.55 1.65
N LEU A 5 -35.87 52.06 2.62
CA LEU A 5 -34.41 51.92 2.51
C LEU A 5 -34.12 50.55 1.86
N PRO A 6 -33.40 50.47 0.73
CA PRO A 6 -33.07 49.19 0.13
C PRO A 6 -31.95 48.54 0.92
N LEU A 7 -32.21 47.34 1.46
CA LEU A 7 -31.20 46.49 2.08
C LEU A 7 -30.37 45.84 0.98
N THR A 8 -29.19 46.38 0.71
CA THR A 8 -28.22 45.77 -0.21
C THR A 8 -27.48 44.65 0.52
N VAL A 9 -27.82 43.40 0.23
CA VAL A 9 -27.09 42.23 0.71
C VAL A 9 -25.81 42.12 -0.12
N LEU A 10 -24.65 42.45 0.48
CA LEU A 10 -23.35 42.10 -0.09
C LEU A 10 -23.12 40.60 0.10
N LEU A 11 -23.21 39.81 -0.98
CA LEU A 11 -22.58 38.49 -1.02
C LEU A 11 -21.06 38.70 -1.13
N THR A 12 -20.36 38.73 0.01
CA THR A 12 -18.90 38.51 0.02
C THR A 12 -18.65 37.01 -0.13
N ALA A 13 -18.50 36.55 -1.37
CA ALA A 13 -17.88 35.26 -1.63
C ALA A 13 -16.40 35.37 -1.24
N CYS A 14 -15.98 34.72 -0.16
CA CYS A 14 -14.58 34.50 0.13
C CYS A 14 -14.02 33.56 -0.94
N ALA A 15 -13.55 34.11 -2.06
CA ALA A 15 -12.67 33.39 -2.96
C ALA A 15 -11.31 33.28 -2.23
N SER A 16 -11.12 32.18 -1.49
CA SER A 16 -9.77 31.81 -1.07
C SER A 16 -8.90 31.73 -2.33
N PRO A 17 -7.75 32.41 -2.39
CA PRO A 17 -6.87 32.25 -3.53
C PRO A 17 -6.50 30.77 -3.63
N ILE A 18 -6.69 30.18 -4.81
CA ILE A 18 -6.08 28.89 -5.13
C ILE A 18 -4.58 29.11 -4.92
N ALA A 19 -3.94 28.27 -4.10
CA ALA A 19 -2.50 28.37 -3.87
C ALA A 19 -1.79 28.33 -5.24
N GLU A 20 -0.93 29.31 -5.50
CA GLU A 20 -0.09 29.28 -6.69
C GLU A 20 0.98 28.21 -6.49
N LEU A 21 1.16 27.34 -7.48
CA LEU A 21 2.19 26.31 -7.44
C LEU A 21 3.57 26.97 -7.51
N GLU A 22 4.46 26.61 -6.59
CA GLU A 22 5.85 27.05 -6.63
C GLU A 22 6.61 26.38 -7.78
N ASP A 23 7.65 27.05 -8.28
CA ASP A 23 8.52 26.51 -9.31
C ASP A 23 9.13 25.17 -8.84
N GLY A 24 8.76 24.08 -9.52
CA GLY A 24 9.22 22.72 -9.19
C GLY A 24 8.31 21.94 -8.22
N GLU A 25 7.22 22.52 -7.70
CA GLU A 25 6.28 21.83 -6.79
C GLU A 25 5.62 20.60 -7.44
N TRP A 26 5.50 20.61 -8.77
CA TRP A 26 5.00 19.48 -9.55
C TRP A 26 6.01 18.32 -9.70
N LEU A 27 7.22 18.46 -9.16
CA LEU A 27 8.28 17.44 -9.12
C LEU A 27 8.46 16.91 -7.69
N PRO A 28 7.61 15.98 -7.21
CA PRO A 28 7.64 15.53 -5.81
C PRO A 28 8.93 14.80 -5.40
N GLY A 29 9.75 14.37 -6.36
CA GLY A 29 11.10 13.84 -6.13
C GLY A 29 12.24 14.77 -6.58
N GLY A 30 11.95 16.03 -6.91
CA GLY A 30 12.93 16.94 -7.53
C GLY A 30 13.48 16.34 -8.84
N ASP A 31 14.80 16.37 -9.01
CA ASP A 31 15.52 15.83 -10.18
C ASP A 31 15.30 14.32 -10.38
N THR A 32 14.85 13.57 -9.38
CA THR A 32 14.54 12.15 -9.53
C THR A 32 13.17 11.91 -10.17
N THR A 33 12.32 12.94 -10.23
CA THR A 33 10.94 12.81 -10.72
C THR A 33 10.93 12.41 -12.18
N ASN A 34 10.39 11.23 -12.47
CA ASN A 34 10.12 10.82 -13.84
C ASN A 34 8.81 11.43 -14.34
N THR A 35 8.87 12.21 -15.41
CA THR A 35 7.71 12.92 -15.97
C THR A 35 7.12 12.23 -17.20
N LEU A 36 7.68 11.10 -17.62
CA LEU A 36 7.22 10.36 -18.81
C LEU A 36 5.95 9.54 -18.52
N LEU A 37 5.87 8.95 -17.33
CA LEU A 37 4.71 8.17 -16.88
C LEU A 37 4.15 8.80 -15.60
N LEU A 38 2.83 9.00 -15.58
CA LEU A 38 2.11 9.57 -14.44
C LEU A 38 1.02 8.61 -13.96
N GLY A 39 0.42 8.93 -12.81
CA GLY A 39 -0.65 8.12 -12.22
C GLY A 39 -0.17 6.74 -11.78
N SER A 40 -0.93 5.69 -12.09
CA SER A 40 -0.63 4.31 -11.65
C SER A 40 0.63 3.68 -12.26
N ASN A 41 1.33 4.40 -13.14
CA ASN A 41 2.57 3.96 -13.78
C ASN A 41 3.78 4.80 -13.34
N ALA A 42 3.63 5.72 -12.38
CA ALA A 42 4.65 6.71 -12.02
C ALA A 42 5.98 6.09 -11.55
N PHE A 43 5.96 4.85 -11.04
CA PHE A 43 7.15 4.19 -10.46
C PHE A 43 7.77 3.12 -11.34
N LEU A 44 7.22 2.88 -12.54
CA LEU A 44 7.69 1.85 -13.47
C LEU A 44 8.99 2.20 -14.21
N ARG A 45 9.51 3.40 -14.00
CA ARG A 45 10.69 3.92 -14.69
C ARG A 45 11.74 4.33 -13.66
N PRO A 46 13.02 4.25 -14.02
CA PRO A 46 14.06 4.75 -13.13
C PRO A 46 13.87 6.25 -12.88
N ALA A 47 14.46 6.71 -11.78
CA ALA A 47 14.61 8.13 -11.51
C ALA A 47 15.18 8.85 -12.74
N ALA A 48 14.67 10.07 -13.02
CA ALA A 48 15.03 10.79 -14.24
C ALA A 48 16.52 11.15 -14.32
N ASN A 49 17.19 11.26 -13.17
CA ASN A 49 18.62 11.54 -13.03
C ASN A 49 19.48 10.27 -12.84
N LEU A 50 18.95 9.07 -13.06
CA LEU A 50 19.74 7.83 -12.97
C LEU A 50 20.86 7.86 -14.03
N SER A 51 22.09 7.58 -13.62
CA SER A 51 23.22 7.58 -14.55
C SER A 51 23.16 6.37 -15.51
N PRO A 52 23.68 6.50 -16.74
CA PRO A 52 23.68 5.40 -17.71
C PRO A 52 24.33 4.11 -17.20
N GLU A 53 25.34 4.23 -16.33
CA GLU A 53 26.03 3.08 -15.74
C GLU A 53 25.13 2.25 -14.82
N HIS A 54 24.11 2.88 -14.20
CA HIS A 54 23.20 2.23 -13.28
C HIS A 54 21.90 1.74 -13.93
N GLU A 55 21.61 2.13 -15.18
CA GLU A 55 20.39 1.69 -15.88
C GLU A 55 20.32 0.16 -16.02
N GLY A 56 21.45 -0.49 -16.33
CA GLY A 56 21.51 -1.96 -16.45
C GLY A 56 21.11 -2.67 -15.17
N ALA A 57 21.55 -2.16 -14.01
CA ALA A 57 21.19 -2.70 -12.70
C ALA A 57 19.70 -2.48 -12.39
N PHE A 58 19.16 -1.30 -12.72
CA PHE A 58 17.73 -1.03 -12.57
C PHE A 58 16.87 -2.01 -13.36
N TYR A 59 17.12 -2.15 -14.68
CA TYR A 59 16.29 -3.02 -15.51
C TYR A 59 16.48 -4.51 -15.19
N GLY A 60 17.70 -4.93 -14.81
CA GLY A 60 17.95 -6.29 -14.32
C GLY A 60 17.18 -6.59 -13.04
N GLY A 61 17.20 -5.66 -12.08
CA GLY A 61 16.43 -5.75 -10.83
C GLY A 61 14.92 -5.74 -11.10
N ASN A 62 14.44 -4.85 -11.96
CA ASN A 62 13.03 -4.78 -12.35
C ASN A 62 12.56 -6.08 -13.03
N SER A 63 13.38 -6.70 -13.89
CA SER A 63 13.05 -8.02 -14.45
C SER A 63 12.89 -9.06 -13.34
N PHE A 64 13.85 -9.15 -12.42
CA PHE A 64 13.79 -10.07 -11.29
C PHE A 64 12.56 -9.84 -10.41
N PHE A 65 12.23 -8.57 -10.15
CA PHE A 65 11.09 -8.14 -9.34
C PHE A 65 9.74 -8.61 -9.91
N ASN A 66 9.65 -8.70 -11.24
CA ASN A 66 8.44 -9.09 -11.95
C ASN A 66 8.32 -10.60 -12.22
N ASP A 67 9.43 -11.33 -12.13
CA ASP A 67 9.44 -12.76 -12.39
C ASP A 67 8.74 -13.55 -11.27
N ALA A 68 7.88 -14.49 -11.68
CA ALA A 68 7.23 -15.40 -10.75
C ALA A 68 8.17 -16.54 -10.34
N TRP A 69 8.20 -16.82 -9.04
CA TRP A 69 8.77 -18.02 -8.45
C TRP A 69 7.84 -19.20 -8.72
N VAL A 70 8.42 -20.39 -8.85
CA VAL A 70 7.71 -21.65 -9.11
C VAL A 70 8.07 -22.70 -8.04
N GLU A 71 7.17 -23.67 -7.88
CA GLU A 71 7.37 -24.79 -6.96
C GLU A 71 8.68 -25.52 -7.28
N ALA A 72 9.48 -25.80 -6.24
CA ALA A 72 10.67 -26.62 -6.38
C ALA A 72 10.34 -28.12 -6.31
N PRO A 73 11.00 -28.99 -7.09
CA PRO A 73 12.01 -28.66 -8.10
C PRO A 73 11.39 -28.24 -9.45
N ALA A 74 11.99 -27.26 -10.12
CA ALA A 74 11.59 -26.85 -11.47
C ALA A 74 12.77 -26.79 -12.44
N SER A 75 12.50 -26.76 -13.75
CA SER A 75 13.53 -26.59 -14.79
C SER A 75 14.21 -25.21 -14.73
N THR A 76 13.55 -24.21 -14.12
CA THR A 76 14.04 -22.84 -13.96
C THR A 76 14.75 -22.65 -12.62
N GLN A 77 16.03 -23.06 -12.54
CA GLN A 77 16.83 -23.05 -11.30
C GLN A 77 17.04 -21.67 -10.64
N ASN A 78 16.82 -20.58 -11.37
CA ASN A 78 16.97 -19.23 -10.81
C ASN A 78 15.68 -18.71 -10.14
N ARG A 79 14.57 -19.45 -10.25
CA ARG A 79 13.23 -19.06 -9.77
C ARG A 79 12.47 -20.24 -9.16
N ASP A 80 13.15 -21.33 -8.85
CA ASP A 80 12.56 -22.39 -8.03
C ASP A 80 12.68 -22.02 -6.54
N GLY A 81 11.86 -22.65 -5.72
CA GLY A 81 11.85 -22.42 -4.27
C GLY A 81 10.62 -21.67 -3.77
N LEU A 82 9.57 -21.55 -4.58
CA LEU A 82 8.26 -21.19 -4.04
C LEU A 82 7.84 -22.26 -3.03
N GLY A 83 7.57 -21.83 -1.80
CA GLY A 83 7.08 -22.71 -0.74
C GLY A 83 5.66 -23.22 -1.02
N PRO A 84 5.18 -24.21 -0.25
CA PRO A 84 3.88 -24.81 -0.45
C PRO A 84 2.69 -23.88 -0.13
N LEU A 85 2.94 -22.87 0.71
CA LEU A 85 2.02 -21.83 1.13
C LEU A 85 2.67 -20.46 0.89
N PHE A 86 1.92 -19.51 0.36
CA PHE A 86 2.42 -18.18 0.00
C PHE A 86 1.28 -17.15 -0.09
N ASN A 87 1.61 -15.86 -0.09
CA ASN A 87 0.66 -14.77 -0.41
C ASN A 87 0.83 -14.22 -1.83
N ALA A 88 2.03 -14.36 -2.41
CA ALA A 88 2.34 -13.95 -3.77
C ALA A 88 3.53 -14.74 -4.31
N ARG A 89 3.62 -14.82 -5.64
CA ARG A 89 4.71 -15.53 -6.34
C ARG A 89 5.77 -14.60 -6.92
N SER A 90 5.60 -13.29 -6.87
CA SER A 90 6.57 -12.30 -7.32
C SER A 90 6.50 -11.07 -6.43
N CYS A 91 7.57 -10.28 -6.41
CA CYS A 91 7.60 -9.02 -5.66
C CYS A 91 6.53 -8.06 -6.20
N SER A 92 6.43 -7.96 -7.53
CA SER A 92 5.41 -7.15 -8.22
C SER A 92 3.97 -7.63 -8.01
N GLY A 93 3.77 -8.87 -7.55
CA GLY A 93 2.48 -9.35 -7.12
C GLY A 93 1.96 -8.48 -5.98
N CYS A 94 2.73 -8.33 -4.90
CA CYS A 94 2.35 -7.45 -3.80
C CYS A 94 2.55 -5.97 -4.12
N HIS A 95 3.59 -5.61 -4.86
CA HIS A 95 3.95 -4.23 -5.18
C HIS A 95 3.58 -3.89 -6.62
N PHE A 96 2.28 -3.92 -6.91
CA PHE A 96 1.79 -3.79 -8.29
C PHE A 96 2.25 -2.49 -8.94
N ARG A 97 2.93 -2.61 -10.08
CA ARG A 97 3.55 -1.49 -10.82
C ARG A 97 4.46 -0.61 -9.96
N ASP A 98 5.18 -1.23 -9.04
CA ASP A 98 6.05 -0.58 -8.06
C ASP A 98 5.29 0.42 -7.16
N GLY A 99 3.96 0.33 -7.17
CA GLY A 99 3.04 1.16 -6.43
C GLY A 99 2.56 0.51 -5.14
N ARG A 100 1.73 1.27 -4.45
CA ARG A 100 1.06 0.81 -3.24
C ARG A 100 -0.11 -0.08 -3.62
N ALA A 101 -0.23 -1.23 -2.97
CA ALA A 101 -1.38 -2.11 -3.14
C ALA A 101 -2.67 -1.49 -2.57
N ALA A 102 -3.80 -2.12 -2.88
CA ALA A 102 -5.09 -1.81 -2.29
C ALA A 102 -5.82 -3.10 -1.93
N PRO A 103 -6.63 -3.12 -0.87
CA PRO A 103 -7.57 -4.21 -0.60
C PRO A 103 -8.53 -4.42 -1.80
N PRO A 104 -9.07 -5.64 -2.00
CA PRO A 104 -10.09 -5.88 -3.02
C PRO A 104 -11.35 -5.07 -2.72
N GLU A 105 -11.95 -4.47 -3.76
CA GLU A 105 -13.11 -3.58 -3.61
C GLU A 105 -14.35 -4.29 -3.02
N ASP A 106 -14.53 -5.57 -3.35
CA ASP A 106 -15.63 -6.40 -2.86
C ASP A 106 -15.34 -7.08 -1.51
N GLY A 107 -14.13 -6.88 -0.96
CA GLY A 107 -13.67 -7.48 0.28
C GLY A 107 -13.49 -9.00 0.25
N ARG A 108 -13.64 -9.65 -0.92
CA ARG A 108 -13.57 -11.11 -1.10
C ARG A 108 -12.72 -11.57 -2.27
N GLY A 109 -12.32 -10.66 -3.15
CA GLY A 109 -11.36 -10.91 -4.21
C GLY A 109 -9.96 -11.26 -3.67
N PRO A 110 -9.02 -11.56 -4.58
CA PRO A 110 -7.65 -11.89 -4.19
C PRO A 110 -7.02 -10.81 -3.31
N MET A 111 -6.44 -11.21 -2.16
CA MET A 111 -5.80 -10.29 -1.20
C MET A 111 -4.38 -9.91 -1.61
N VAL A 112 -4.08 -9.93 -2.90
CA VAL A 112 -2.74 -9.71 -3.43
C VAL A 112 -2.24 -8.32 -3.04
N GLY A 113 -1.14 -8.27 -2.27
CA GLY A 113 -0.59 -7.02 -1.72
C GLY A 113 -1.22 -6.54 -0.40
N LEU A 114 -2.19 -7.26 0.15
CA LEU A 114 -2.71 -7.11 1.50
C LEU A 114 -2.48 -8.41 2.29
N LEU A 115 -1.57 -8.40 3.25
CA LEU A 115 -1.32 -9.55 4.13
C LEU A 115 -1.85 -9.31 5.54
N PHE A 116 -2.00 -10.38 6.30
CA PHE A 116 -2.50 -10.35 7.67
C PHE A 116 -1.46 -10.93 8.62
N ARG A 117 -0.90 -10.07 9.49
CA ARG A 117 -0.08 -10.52 10.61
C ARG A 117 -0.98 -11.03 11.73
N LEU A 118 -0.59 -12.14 12.32
CA LEU A 118 -1.33 -12.84 13.37
C LEU A 118 -0.45 -12.90 14.62
N GLY A 119 -1.04 -12.62 15.78
CA GLY A 119 -0.37 -12.82 17.05
C GLY A 119 -1.17 -12.33 18.25
N ALA A 120 -0.79 -12.79 19.43
CA ALA A 120 -1.36 -12.35 20.69
C ALA A 120 -0.87 -10.95 21.08
N GLN A 121 -1.47 -10.39 22.13
CA GLN A 121 -1.13 -9.05 22.63
C GLN A 121 0.34 -8.90 23.08
N ASP A 122 0.98 -9.99 23.50
CA ASP A 122 2.39 -10.01 23.88
C ASP A 122 3.36 -10.20 22.68
N GLY A 123 2.82 -10.29 21.46
CA GLY A 123 3.59 -10.47 20.23
C GLY A 123 3.88 -11.93 19.88
N THR A 124 3.43 -12.89 20.69
CA THR A 124 3.56 -14.32 20.36
C THR A 124 2.73 -14.64 19.11
N PRO A 125 3.27 -15.37 18.11
CA PRO A 125 2.51 -15.79 16.93
C PRO A 125 1.31 -16.67 17.29
N ASP A 126 0.33 -16.76 16.38
CA ASP A 126 -0.75 -17.74 16.53
C ASP A 126 -0.17 -19.17 16.56
N PRO A 127 -0.63 -20.04 17.47
CA PRO A 127 -0.05 -21.38 17.63
C PRO A 127 -0.32 -22.34 16.46
N VAL A 128 -1.33 -22.06 15.64
CA VAL A 128 -1.71 -22.89 14.48
C VAL A 128 -1.19 -22.27 13.18
N TYR A 129 -1.34 -20.95 13.03
CA TYR A 129 -1.09 -20.20 11.80
C TYR A 129 0.19 -19.37 11.81
N GLY A 130 0.93 -19.38 12.92
CA GLY A 130 2.16 -18.61 13.06
C GLY A 130 1.91 -17.10 12.99
N GLY A 131 2.86 -16.38 12.41
CA GLY A 131 2.88 -14.91 12.46
C GLY A 131 2.21 -14.20 11.28
N GLN A 132 1.79 -14.94 10.25
CA GLN A 132 1.22 -14.39 9.03
C GLN A 132 0.42 -15.46 8.29
N LEU A 133 -0.84 -15.15 8.01
CA LEU A 133 -1.71 -16.02 7.22
C LEU A 133 -1.20 -16.12 5.76
N GLN A 134 -1.11 -17.34 5.24
CA GLN A 134 -0.82 -17.66 3.84
C GLN A 134 -2.12 -18.06 3.13
N ASP A 135 -2.69 -17.15 2.34
CA ASP A 135 -4.00 -17.29 1.69
C ASP A 135 -3.96 -18.04 0.35
N ILE A 136 -2.78 -18.49 -0.09
CA ILE A 136 -2.61 -19.29 -1.29
C ILE A 136 -1.78 -20.53 -0.96
N GLY A 137 -2.16 -21.67 -1.53
CA GLY A 137 -1.39 -22.90 -1.50
C GLY A 137 -1.21 -23.50 -2.89
N LEU A 138 -0.26 -24.42 -3.01
CA LEU A 138 -0.12 -25.29 -4.18
C LEU A 138 -1.35 -26.20 -4.36
N PRO A 139 -1.58 -26.82 -5.54
CA PRO A 139 -2.81 -27.58 -5.80
C PRO A 139 -3.19 -28.64 -4.76
N ASP A 140 -2.20 -29.29 -4.14
CA ASP A 140 -2.40 -30.34 -3.12
C ASP A 140 -2.13 -29.84 -1.69
N VAL A 141 -1.94 -28.53 -1.50
CA VAL A 141 -1.71 -27.89 -0.21
C VAL A 141 -2.82 -26.86 0.01
N PRO A 142 -3.77 -27.11 0.93
CA PRO A 142 -4.82 -26.14 1.19
C PRO A 142 -4.21 -24.85 1.76
N ALA A 143 -4.66 -23.70 1.25
CA ALA A 143 -4.37 -22.41 1.84
C ALA A 143 -4.75 -22.40 3.34
N GLU A 144 -4.12 -21.54 4.12
CA GLU A 144 -4.36 -21.50 5.57
C GLU A 144 -5.77 -21.04 5.92
N GLY A 145 -6.34 -20.18 5.09
CA GLY A 145 -7.73 -19.75 5.12
C GLY A 145 -7.99 -18.65 4.09
N THR A 146 -9.25 -18.26 4.00
CA THR A 146 -9.74 -17.22 3.08
C THR A 146 -10.02 -15.93 3.86
N PRO A 147 -9.21 -14.87 3.71
CA PRO A 147 -9.53 -13.59 4.33
C PRO A 147 -10.77 -12.97 3.71
N VAL A 148 -11.57 -12.32 4.55
CA VAL A 148 -12.76 -11.58 4.17
C VAL A 148 -12.75 -10.23 4.86
N ILE A 149 -13.05 -9.18 4.09
CA ILE A 149 -13.14 -7.81 4.58
C ILE A 149 -14.61 -7.40 4.51
N THR A 150 -15.20 -7.10 5.66
CA THR A 150 -16.52 -6.50 5.73
C THR A 150 -16.39 -5.04 6.15
N THR A 151 -16.87 -4.12 5.32
CA THR A 151 -16.80 -2.69 5.58
C THR A 151 -18.15 -2.18 6.08
N THR A 152 -18.17 -1.59 7.27
CA THR A 152 -19.34 -0.86 7.79
C THR A 152 -19.11 0.64 7.63
N LEU A 153 -20.08 1.35 7.04
CA LEU A 153 -20.03 2.80 6.93
C LEU A 153 -20.58 3.44 8.21
N VAL A 154 -19.77 4.30 8.83
CA VAL A 154 -20.15 5.06 10.02
C VAL A 154 -20.37 6.51 9.61
N PRO A 155 -21.62 7.01 9.65
CA PRO A 155 -21.90 8.38 9.27
C PRO A 155 -21.41 9.38 10.33
N GLY A 156 -21.06 10.57 9.88
CA GLY A 156 -20.71 11.68 10.72
C GLY A 156 -20.95 13.02 10.03
N THR A 157 -20.59 14.10 10.73
CA THR A 157 -20.77 15.46 10.21
C THR A 157 -19.59 16.32 10.62
N TYR A 158 -19.09 17.13 9.69
CA TYR A 158 -18.09 18.16 9.99
C TYR A 158 -18.73 19.31 10.82
N ARG A 159 -17.91 20.20 11.36
CA ARG A 159 -18.41 21.34 12.17
C ARG A 159 -19.31 22.30 11.41
N ASP A 160 -19.19 22.36 10.09
CA ASP A 160 -20.00 23.18 9.20
C ASP A 160 -21.33 22.51 8.78
N GLY A 161 -21.59 21.28 9.23
CA GLY A 161 -22.79 20.52 8.86
C GLY A 161 -22.63 19.63 7.63
N THR A 162 -21.49 19.63 6.94
CA THR A 162 -21.25 18.75 5.79
C THR A 162 -21.17 17.28 6.25
N PRO A 163 -21.95 16.35 5.65
CA PRO A 163 -21.89 14.93 6.03
C PRO A 163 -20.61 14.26 5.53
N TRP A 164 -20.16 13.24 6.26
CA TRP A 164 -19.11 12.32 5.83
C TRP A 164 -19.42 10.90 6.29
N GLU A 165 -18.75 9.92 5.69
CA GLU A 165 -18.82 8.51 6.10
C GLU A 165 -17.42 7.97 6.32
N LEU A 166 -17.21 7.25 7.43
CA LEU A 166 -15.99 6.52 7.72
C LEU A 166 -16.20 5.06 7.37
N ALA A 167 -15.34 4.52 6.50
CA ALA A 167 -15.27 3.11 6.23
C ALA A 167 -14.53 2.40 7.37
N LEU A 168 -15.24 1.57 8.13
CA LEU A 168 -14.68 0.74 9.21
C LEU A 168 -14.57 -0.71 8.73
N PRO A 169 -13.37 -1.18 8.33
CA PRO A 169 -13.17 -2.55 7.90
C PRO A 169 -13.09 -3.51 9.09
N THR A 170 -13.72 -4.67 8.96
CA THR A 170 -13.60 -5.83 9.85
C THR A 170 -13.00 -6.99 9.06
N TYR A 171 -12.00 -7.64 9.62
CA TYR A 171 -11.29 -8.74 8.97
C TYR A 171 -11.67 -10.06 9.63
N THR A 172 -12.09 -11.02 8.82
CA THR A 172 -12.42 -12.38 9.26
C THR A 172 -11.72 -13.39 8.35
N PHE A 173 -11.58 -14.62 8.84
CA PHE A 173 -10.99 -15.72 8.06
C PHE A 173 -11.98 -16.87 7.97
N GLU A 174 -12.35 -17.22 6.76
CA GLU A 174 -13.20 -18.37 6.42
C GLU A 174 -12.30 -19.55 6.01
N ASP A 175 -12.87 -20.76 5.94
CA ASP A 175 -12.20 -21.96 5.40
C ASP A 175 -10.82 -22.28 6.00
N LEU A 176 -10.67 -22.05 7.31
CA LEU A 176 -9.46 -22.35 8.07
C LEU A 176 -9.10 -23.85 7.96
N ALA A 177 -8.00 -24.17 7.28
CA ALA A 177 -7.66 -25.55 6.90
C ALA A 177 -6.91 -26.36 7.97
N TYR A 178 -6.31 -25.69 8.96
CA TYR A 178 -5.39 -26.30 9.94
C TYR A 178 -5.96 -26.34 11.36
N GLY A 179 -7.25 -26.03 11.52
CA GLY A 179 -7.96 -25.97 12.79
C GLY A 179 -8.44 -24.55 13.14
N PRO A 180 -9.06 -24.36 14.30
CA PRO A 180 -9.48 -23.03 14.73
C PRO A 180 -8.25 -22.16 15.04
N MET A 181 -8.31 -20.89 14.64
CA MET A 181 -7.39 -19.86 15.11
C MET A 181 -7.56 -19.65 16.62
N ASP A 182 -6.48 -19.29 17.33
CA ASP A 182 -6.58 -19.04 18.77
C ASP A 182 -7.47 -17.82 19.06
N ALA A 183 -8.28 -17.90 20.11
CA ALA A 183 -9.24 -16.84 20.46
C ALA A 183 -8.55 -15.54 20.92
N ALA A 184 -7.29 -15.61 21.34
CA ALA A 184 -6.47 -14.45 21.70
C ALA A 184 -5.73 -13.84 20.51
N THR A 185 -5.82 -14.43 19.31
CA THR A 185 -5.13 -13.93 18.12
C THR A 185 -5.72 -12.59 17.69
N LEU A 186 -4.84 -11.59 17.63
CA LEU A 186 -5.09 -10.28 17.05
C LEU A 186 -4.62 -10.26 15.60
N VAL A 187 -5.29 -9.45 14.79
CA VAL A 187 -5.05 -9.34 13.35
C VAL A 187 -4.52 -7.95 13.03
N SER A 188 -3.41 -7.89 12.31
CA SER A 188 -2.85 -6.64 11.78
C SER A 188 -2.73 -6.71 10.26
N PRO A 189 -3.66 -6.07 9.51
CA PRO A 189 -3.58 -5.97 8.06
C PRO A 189 -2.38 -5.09 7.64
N ARG A 190 -1.66 -5.49 6.59
CA ARG A 190 -0.51 -4.77 6.04
C ARG A 190 -0.64 -4.68 4.53
N VAL A 191 -0.74 -3.46 4.03
CA VAL A 191 -0.73 -3.16 2.60
C VAL A 191 0.72 -2.96 2.16
N ALA A 192 1.09 -3.60 1.06
CA ALA A 192 2.40 -3.43 0.45
C ALA A 192 2.63 -1.95 0.04
N PRO A 193 3.73 -1.32 0.50
CA PRO A 193 4.05 0.06 0.15
C PRO A 193 4.52 0.17 -1.30
N GLN A 194 4.58 1.40 -1.81
CA GLN A 194 5.24 1.70 -3.07
C GLN A 194 6.76 1.48 -2.98
N MET A 195 7.38 1.04 -4.07
CA MET A 195 8.81 0.74 -4.19
C MET A 195 9.59 1.92 -4.78
N ILE A 196 9.46 3.08 -4.16
CA ILE A 196 10.08 4.34 -4.63
C ILE A 196 11.53 4.52 -4.16
N GLY A 197 12.08 3.53 -3.47
CA GLY A 197 13.38 3.60 -2.81
C GLY A 197 13.38 4.52 -1.58
N LEU A 198 14.50 4.55 -0.87
CA LEU A 198 14.77 5.48 0.24
C LEU A 198 15.67 6.65 -0.21
N GLY A 199 15.93 6.80 -1.51
CA GLY A 199 17.02 7.61 -2.03
C GLY A 199 17.10 9.04 -1.48
N LEU A 200 15.96 9.72 -1.31
CA LEU A 200 15.96 11.08 -0.73
C LEU A 200 16.30 11.11 0.77
N LEU A 201 15.97 10.04 1.51
CA LEU A 201 16.35 9.90 2.92
C LEU A 201 17.83 9.54 3.06
N GLU A 202 18.36 8.69 2.16
CA GLU A 202 19.79 8.34 2.14
C GLU A 202 20.70 9.50 1.70
N MET A 203 20.13 10.50 1.02
CA MET A 203 20.84 11.74 0.66
C MET A 203 20.99 12.71 1.84
N ILE A 204 20.29 12.49 2.96
CA ILE A 204 20.47 13.28 4.18
C ILE A 204 21.79 12.85 4.82
N ALA A 205 22.72 13.78 5.01
CA ALA A 205 24.00 13.46 5.63
C ALA A 205 23.78 12.98 7.08
N GLU A 206 24.52 11.96 7.50
CA GLU A 206 24.43 11.42 8.87
C GLU A 206 24.62 12.52 9.93
N ALA A 207 25.50 13.49 9.67
CA ALA A 207 25.72 14.63 10.55
C ALA A 207 24.47 15.50 10.73
N ASP A 208 23.66 15.67 9.68
CA ASP A 208 22.41 16.42 9.74
C ASP A 208 21.34 15.66 10.53
N ILE A 209 21.30 14.32 10.39
CA ILE A 209 20.44 13.44 11.20
C ILE A 209 20.78 13.59 12.68
N VAL A 210 22.08 13.53 13.03
CA VAL A 210 22.54 13.66 14.42
C VAL A 210 22.28 15.06 14.97
N ALA A 211 22.48 16.11 14.18
CA ALA A 211 22.24 17.49 14.60
C ALA A 211 20.75 17.78 14.90
N GLY A 212 19.84 17.05 14.25
CA GLY A 212 18.40 17.15 14.46
C GLY A 212 17.83 16.18 15.50
N ALA A 213 18.65 15.33 16.12
CA ALA A 213 18.21 14.38 17.14
C ALA A 213 18.01 15.08 18.50
N ASP A 214 16.85 14.86 19.13
CA ASP A 214 16.45 15.37 20.44
C ASP A 214 16.70 14.39 21.60
#